data_AF-A0A970V6F2-F1
#
_entry.id   AF-A0A970V6F2-F1
#
_cell.length_a   1.000
_cell.length_b   1.000
_cell.length_c   1.000
_cell.angle_alpha   90.00
_cell.angle_beta   90.00
_cell.angle_gamma   90.00
#
_symmetry.space_group_name_H-M   'P 1'
#
loop_
_entity.id
_entity.type
_entity.pdbx_description
1 polymer ?
#
loop_
_entity_poly.entity_id
_entity_poly.type
_entity_poly.pdbx_seq_one_letter_code
_entity_poly.pdbx_strand_id
1 'polypeptide(L)'
;MGKLNVKPAQKWYEMADNDLRSAEILKRHLDLIENTCYHCQQAVEKYLKGYLILNRVNPPKSHDLGFLCDKCIEVNEKFRQIRNHCSDLTVYAIQTRYPWHIEITERDMHDALNNARHIREFVQTVSWEIIKDKAQPQVRKNYRDFLAMIPTR
;
A
#
# COMPACT_ATOMS: atom_id res chain seq x y z
N MET A 1 -21.78 12.75 9.67
CA MET A 1 -20.69 12.64 8.68
C MET A 1 -19.35 12.63 9.40
N GLY A 2 -18.59 11.53 9.31
CA GLY A 2 -17.37 11.34 10.10
C GLY A 2 -16.21 12.20 9.60
N LYS A 3 -15.51 12.88 10.52
CA LYS A 3 -14.25 13.57 10.22
C LYS A 3 -13.19 12.55 9.75
N LEU A 4 -12.45 12.84 8.68
CA LEU A 4 -11.33 12.02 8.19
C LEU A 4 -10.04 12.30 8.99
N ASN A 5 -9.15 11.32 9.10
CA ASN A 5 -7.81 11.49 9.67
C ASN A 5 -6.75 11.62 8.57
N VAL A 6 -6.83 12.70 7.80
CA VAL A 6 -5.97 12.92 6.61
C VAL A 6 -4.49 12.98 6.96
N LYS A 7 -4.09 13.79 7.95
CA LYS A 7 -2.67 13.94 8.32
C LYS A 7 -2.02 12.63 8.79
N PRO A 8 -2.62 11.84 9.70
CA PRO A 8 -2.09 10.53 10.04
C PRO A 8 -1.99 9.60 8.83
N ALA A 9 -3.02 9.53 7.98
CA ALA A 9 -2.98 8.69 6.78
C ALA A 9 -1.87 9.08 5.81
N GLN A 10 -1.61 10.38 5.61
CA GLN A 10 -0.51 10.88 4.78
C GLN A 10 0.85 10.33 5.23
N LYS A 11 1.14 10.32 6.54
CA LYS A 11 2.39 9.75 7.06
C LYS A 11 2.54 8.26 6.73
N TRP A 12 1.43 7.51 6.75
CA TRP A 12 1.45 6.10 6.34
C TRP A 12 1.72 5.94 4.85
N TYR A 13 1.14 6.80 4.02
CA TYR A 13 1.38 6.80 2.58
C TYR A 13 2.82 7.20 2.24
N GLU A 14 3.41 8.17 2.92
CA GLU A 14 4.83 8.53 2.78
C GLU A 14 5.76 7.34 3.10
N MET A 15 5.49 6.62 4.18
CA MET A 15 6.26 5.41 4.50
C MET A 15 6.07 4.32 3.44
N ALA A 16 4.85 4.14 2.94
CA ALA A 16 4.54 3.18 1.88
C ALA A 16 5.28 3.52 0.57
N ASP A 17 5.31 4.79 0.19
CA ASP A 17 6.05 5.26 -0.99
C ASP A 17 7.57 5.05 -0.83
N ASN A 18 8.10 5.23 0.38
CA ASN A 18 9.52 4.95 0.66
C ASN A 18 9.85 3.46 0.53
N ASP A 19 8.97 2.56 0.99
CA ASP A 19 9.13 1.12 0.78
C ASP A 19 9.10 0.75 -0.70
N LEU A 20 8.12 1.26 -1.45
CA LEU A 20 8.02 0.99 -2.88
C LEU A 20 9.26 1.52 -3.63
N ARG A 21 9.73 2.73 -3.30
CA ARG A 21 10.98 3.28 -3.84
C ARG A 21 12.19 2.41 -3.51
N SER A 22 12.21 1.82 -2.32
CA SER A 22 13.29 0.92 -1.90
C SER A 22 13.27 -0.34 -2.77
N ALA A 23 12.10 -0.94 -3.00
CA ALA A 23 11.94 -2.07 -3.91
C ALA A 23 12.45 -1.76 -5.34
N GLU A 24 12.12 -0.58 -5.89
CA GLU A 24 12.60 -0.17 -7.22
C GLU A 24 14.12 -0.05 -7.30
N ILE A 25 14.75 0.52 -6.26
CA ILE A 25 16.21 0.69 -6.19
C ILE A 25 16.88 -0.68 -6.08
N LEU A 26 16.37 -1.56 -5.23
CA LEU A 26 16.88 -2.92 -5.03
C LEU A 26 16.87 -3.71 -6.34
N LYS A 27 15.72 -3.73 -7.03
CA LYS A 27 15.61 -4.34 -8.36
C LYS A 27 16.60 -3.75 -9.36
N ARG A 28 16.70 -2.41 -9.43
CA ARG A 28 17.47 -1.74 -10.48
C ARG A 28 18.97 -1.91 -10.33
N HIS A 29 19.47 -1.93 -9.09
CA HIS A 29 20.90 -1.79 -8.83
C HIS A 29 21.55 -3.02 -8.20
N LEU A 30 20.80 -3.85 -7.48
CA LEU A 30 21.36 -4.95 -6.69
C LEU A 30 20.74 -6.31 -7.04
N ASP A 31 19.63 -6.32 -7.77
CA ASP A 31 18.88 -7.53 -8.14
C ASP A 31 18.54 -8.44 -6.95
N LEU A 32 18.25 -7.82 -5.79
CA LEU A 32 17.88 -8.52 -4.57
C LEU A 32 16.39 -8.87 -4.61
N ILE A 33 16.07 -9.98 -5.27
CA ILE A 33 14.71 -10.47 -5.54
C ILE A 33 13.86 -10.51 -4.26
N GLU A 34 14.30 -11.26 -3.25
CA GLU A 34 13.55 -11.46 -2.01
C GLU A 34 13.28 -10.15 -1.27
N ASN A 35 14.30 -9.31 -1.13
CA ASN A 35 14.19 -8.00 -0.48
C ASN A 35 13.27 -7.06 -1.25
N THR A 36 13.29 -7.14 -2.58
CA THR A 36 12.38 -6.37 -3.44
C THR A 36 10.93 -6.77 -3.18
N CYS A 37 10.62 -8.08 -3.16
CA CYS A 37 9.29 -8.59 -2.82
C CYS A 37 8.84 -8.19 -1.41
N TYR A 38 9.76 -8.26 -0.43
CA TYR A 38 9.49 -7.82 0.94
C TYR A 38 9.10 -6.35 1.03
N HIS A 39 9.84 -5.46 0.36
CA HIS A 39 9.48 -4.04 0.34
C HIS A 39 8.17 -3.77 -0.42
N CYS A 40 7.84 -4.56 -1.45
CA CYS A 40 6.52 -4.49 -2.09
C CYS A 40 5.38 -4.84 -1.11
N GLN A 41 5.53 -5.93 -0.35
CA GLN A 41 4.58 -6.31 0.68
C GLN A 41 4.43 -5.21 1.75
N GLN A 42 5.55 -4.66 2.22
CA GLN A 42 5.57 -3.60 3.23
C GLN A 42 4.91 -2.30 2.77
N ALA A 43 5.12 -1.92 1.50
CA ALA A 43 4.45 -0.77 0.91
C ALA A 43 2.93 -0.98 0.92
N VAL A 44 2.46 -2.13 0.43
CA VAL A 44 1.01 -2.45 0.39
C VAL A 44 0.41 -2.50 1.79
N GLU A 45 1.08 -3.10 2.77
CA GLU A 45 0.63 -3.12 4.15
C GLU A 45 0.35 -1.70 4.66
N LYS A 46 1.29 -0.78 4.41
CA LYS A 46 1.20 0.60 4.88
C LYS A 46 0.14 1.40 4.13
N TYR A 47 -0.09 1.16 2.84
CA TYR A 47 -1.22 1.77 2.12
C TYR A 47 -2.56 1.32 2.69
N LEU A 48 -2.76 0.02 2.91
CA LEU A 48 -4.02 -0.50 3.47
C LEU A 48 -4.26 0.04 4.88
N LYS A 49 -3.24 0.02 5.75
CA LYS A 49 -3.33 0.58 7.11
C LYS A 49 -3.57 2.09 7.08
N GLY A 50 -2.91 2.82 6.18
CA GLY A 50 -3.13 4.25 5.98
C GLY A 50 -4.58 4.56 5.58
N TYR A 51 -5.18 3.72 4.72
CA TYR A 51 -6.59 3.86 4.32
C TYR A 51 -7.57 3.62 5.47
N LEU A 52 -7.32 2.59 6.29
CA LEU A 52 -8.12 2.34 7.50
C LEU A 52 -8.04 3.55 8.46
N ILE A 53 -6.83 4.06 8.67
CA ILE A 53 -6.59 5.24 9.52
C ILE A 53 -7.30 6.46 8.97
N LEU A 54 -7.26 6.71 7.65
CA LEU A 54 -7.97 7.81 6.99
C LEU A 54 -9.46 7.82 7.39
N ASN A 55 -10.05 6.64 7.47
CA ASN A 55 -11.45 6.40 7.82
C ASN A 55 -11.68 6.16 9.32
N ARG A 56 -10.69 6.46 10.17
CA ARG A 56 -10.73 6.30 11.64
C ARG A 56 -10.93 4.87 12.13
N VAL A 57 -10.60 3.89 11.31
CA VAL A 57 -10.54 2.48 11.71
C VAL A 57 -9.14 2.20 12.22
N ASN A 58 -9.04 1.63 13.42
CA ASN A 58 -7.75 1.21 13.96
C ASN A 58 -7.27 -0.03 13.20
N PRO A 59 -6.12 0.02 12.49
CA PRO A 59 -5.67 -1.11 11.71
C PRO A 59 -5.28 -2.28 12.62
N PRO A 60 -5.65 -3.53 12.27
CA PRO A 60 -5.24 -4.69 13.04
C PRO A 60 -3.72 -4.90 12.95
N LYS A 61 -3.14 -5.48 14.00
CA LYS A 61 -1.74 -5.92 14.03
C LYS A 61 -1.59 -7.24 13.26
N SER A 62 -1.68 -7.16 11.93
CA SER A 62 -1.49 -8.28 11.00
C SER A 62 -0.57 -7.88 9.85
N HIS A 63 0.10 -8.88 9.29
CA HIS A 63 0.87 -8.82 8.05
C HIS A 63 0.14 -9.50 6.88
N ASP A 64 -1.01 -10.12 7.15
CA ASP A 64 -1.89 -10.68 6.12
C ASP A 64 -2.58 -9.53 5.36
N LEU A 65 -2.14 -9.32 4.12
CA LEU A 65 -2.63 -8.24 3.29
C LEU A 65 -4.03 -8.53 2.75
N GLY A 66 -4.39 -9.79 2.55
CA GLY A 66 -5.75 -10.19 2.21
C GLY A 66 -6.72 -9.79 3.32
N PHE A 67 -6.39 -10.15 4.56
CA PHE A 67 -7.16 -9.77 5.75
C PHE A 67 -7.24 -8.25 5.94
N LEU A 68 -6.13 -7.53 5.75
CA LEU A 68 -6.14 -6.06 5.81
C LEU A 68 -7.04 -5.46 4.72
N CYS A 69 -7.01 -6.03 3.51
CA CYS A 69 -7.89 -5.60 2.42
C CYS A 69 -9.37 -5.89 2.74
N ASP A 70 -9.68 -7.00 3.40
CA ASP A 70 -11.04 -7.31 3.86
C ASP A 70 -11.55 -6.24 4.85
N LYS A 71 -10.68 -5.73 5.73
CA LYS A 71 -11.00 -4.58 6.58
C LYS A 71 -11.23 -3.30 5.79
N CYS A 72 -10.51 -3.08 4.69
CA CYS A 72 -10.79 -1.96 3.81
C CYS A 72 -12.13 -2.13 3.07
N ILE A 73 -12.51 -3.36 2.68
CA ILE A 73 -13.79 -3.67 2.04
C ILE A 73 -14.97 -3.34 2.95
N GLU A 74 -14.87 -3.63 4.24
CA GLU A 74 -15.87 -3.24 5.25
C GLU A 74 -16.13 -1.72 5.28
N VAL A 75 -15.13 -0.91 4.88
CA VAL A 75 -15.23 0.55 4.79
C VAL A 75 -15.67 1.02 3.40
N ASN A 76 -15.17 0.39 2.34
CA ASN A 76 -15.45 0.71 0.96
C ASN A 76 -15.30 -0.53 0.05
N GLU A 77 -16.41 -0.99 -0.50
CA GLU A 77 -16.49 -2.21 -1.30
C GLU A 77 -15.62 -2.20 -2.56
N LYS A 78 -15.20 -1.03 -3.07
CA LYS A 78 -14.28 -0.94 -4.22
C LYS A 78 -13.00 -1.74 -3.99
N PHE A 79 -12.55 -1.90 -2.74
CA PHE A 79 -11.33 -2.66 -2.41
C PHE A 79 -11.40 -4.14 -2.84
N ARG A 80 -12.60 -4.68 -3.14
CA ARG A 80 -12.74 -6.02 -3.74
C ARG A 80 -11.93 -6.16 -5.04
N GLN A 81 -11.72 -5.08 -5.78
CA GLN A 81 -10.97 -5.08 -7.04
C GLN A 81 -9.49 -5.44 -6.87
N ILE A 82 -8.89 -5.14 -5.71
CA ILE A 82 -7.47 -5.39 -5.44
C ILE A 82 -7.23 -6.56 -4.49
N ARG A 83 -8.29 -7.23 -4.04
CA ARG A 83 -8.23 -8.22 -2.95
C ARG A 83 -7.33 -9.43 -3.26
N ASN A 84 -7.33 -9.90 -4.50
CA ASN A 84 -6.46 -11.02 -4.92
C ASN A 84 -4.99 -10.58 -4.96
N HIS A 85 -4.70 -9.42 -5.58
CA HIS A 85 -3.35 -8.84 -5.61
C HIS A 85 -2.75 -8.65 -4.19
N CYS A 86 -3.58 -8.26 -3.21
CA CYS A 86 -3.15 -8.18 -1.81
C CYS A 86 -2.80 -9.57 -1.25
N SER A 87 -3.63 -10.58 -1.47
CA SER A 87 -3.35 -11.95 -1.02
C SER A 87 -2.03 -12.49 -1.57
N ASP A 88 -1.77 -12.29 -2.86
CA ASP A 88 -0.55 -12.79 -3.53
C ASP A 88 0.73 -12.23 -2.90
N LEU A 89 0.69 -11.00 -2.40
CA LEU A 89 1.83 -10.34 -1.75
C LEU A 89 2.06 -10.78 -0.28
N THR A 90 1.09 -11.47 0.35
CA THR A 90 1.17 -11.81 1.78
C THR A 90 2.35 -12.74 2.09
N VAL A 91 2.69 -13.61 1.15
CA VAL A 91 3.74 -14.62 1.32
C VAL A 91 5.12 -13.99 1.56
N TYR A 92 5.37 -12.79 1.02
CA TYR A 92 6.64 -12.10 1.11
C TYR A 92 6.91 -11.44 2.47
N ALA A 93 5.93 -11.41 3.38
CA ALA A 93 6.13 -10.90 4.74
C ALA A 93 7.08 -11.77 5.58
N ILE A 94 7.21 -13.05 5.23
CA ILE A 94 7.95 -14.03 6.03
C ILE A 94 8.99 -14.83 5.25
N GLN A 95 8.83 -15.00 3.93
CA GLN A 95 9.68 -15.88 3.13
C GLN A 95 11.16 -15.46 3.11
N THR A 96 11.47 -14.17 3.29
CA THR A 96 12.85 -13.66 3.34
C THR A 96 13.64 -14.07 4.60
N ARG A 97 13.04 -14.84 5.52
CA ARG A 97 13.63 -15.15 6.84
C ARG A 97 14.05 -16.60 7.04
N TYR A 98 13.69 -17.53 6.16
CA TYR A 98 14.05 -18.94 6.34
C TYR A 98 14.54 -19.57 5.02
N PRO A 99 15.71 -20.21 5.00
CA PRO A 99 16.39 -20.71 3.80
C PRO A 99 15.75 -21.97 3.18
N TRP A 100 14.57 -22.39 3.65
CA TRP A 100 13.91 -23.64 3.27
C TRP A 100 12.56 -23.41 2.57
N HIS A 101 12.26 -22.17 2.18
CA HIS A 101 11.03 -21.83 1.46
C HIS A 101 11.19 -21.95 -0.06
N ILE A 102 10.05 -21.97 -0.74
CA ILE A 102 9.93 -21.95 -2.21
C ILE A 102 10.81 -20.82 -2.74
N GLU A 103 11.64 -21.15 -3.74
CA GLU A 103 12.49 -20.20 -4.43
C GLU A 103 11.64 -19.07 -5.03
N ILE A 104 11.91 -17.82 -4.62
CA ILE A 104 11.28 -16.64 -5.20
C ILE A 104 12.03 -16.30 -6.48
N THR A 105 11.31 -16.25 -7.60
CA THR A 105 11.89 -16.02 -8.92
C THR A 105 11.88 -14.54 -9.30
N GLU A 106 12.63 -14.16 -10.33
CA GLU A 106 12.52 -12.82 -10.92
C GLU A 106 11.10 -12.49 -11.39
N ARG A 107 10.36 -13.50 -11.86
CA ARG A 107 8.96 -13.32 -12.27
C ARG A 107 8.10 -12.89 -11.08
N ASP A 108 8.26 -13.57 -9.95
CA ASP A 108 7.55 -13.25 -8.71
C ASP A 108 7.86 -11.81 -8.25
N MET A 109 9.11 -11.38 -8.37
CA MET A 109 9.51 -9.99 -8.10
C MET A 109 8.83 -8.98 -9.02
N HIS A 110 8.77 -9.25 -10.33
CA HIS A 110 8.09 -8.38 -11.27
C HIS A 110 6.60 -8.29 -10.97
N ASP A 111 5.96 -9.42 -10.68
CA ASP A 111 4.55 -9.48 -10.31
C ASP A 111 4.29 -8.73 -8.98
N ALA A 112 5.18 -8.88 -7.99
CA ALA A 112 5.08 -8.15 -6.73
C ALA A 112 5.16 -6.63 -6.91
N LEU A 113 6.09 -6.13 -7.72
CA LEU A 113 6.20 -4.70 -8.04
C LEU A 113 4.97 -4.17 -8.79
N ASN A 114 4.49 -4.92 -9.78
CA ASN A 114 3.31 -4.54 -10.54
C ASN A 114 2.07 -4.46 -9.64
N ASN A 115 1.89 -5.46 -8.77
CA ASN A 115 0.80 -5.49 -7.79
C ASN A 115 0.91 -4.32 -6.81
N ALA A 116 2.10 -4.05 -6.26
CA ALA A 116 2.30 -2.94 -5.32
C ALA A 116 2.03 -1.57 -5.96
N ARG A 117 2.47 -1.34 -7.20
CA ARG A 117 2.17 -0.12 -7.96
C ARG A 117 0.68 0.03 -8.23
N HIS A 118 0.02 -1.05 -8.69
CA HIS A 118 -1.42 -1.04 -8.94
C HIS A 118 -2.23 -0.72 -7.67
N ILE A 119 -1.88 -1.35 -6.55
CA ILE A 119 -2.53 -1.10 -5.26
C ILE A 119 -2.30 0.32 -4.77
N ARG A 120 -1.07 0.86 -4.91
CA ARG A 120 -0.77 2.27 -4.61
C ARG A 120 -1.71 3.21 -5.36
N GLU A 121 -1.79 3.07 -6.68
CA GLU A 121 -2.63 3.92 -7.54
C GLU A 121 -4.11 3.82 -7.17
N PHE A 122 -4.57 2.59 -6.90
CA PHE A 122 -5.93 2.32 -6.44
C PHE A 122 -6.23 3.02 -5.11
N VAL A 123 -5.40 2.83 -4.09
CA VAL A 123 -5.61 3.41 -2.75
C VAL A 123 -5.56 4.93 -2.78
N GLN A 124 -4.65 5.53 -3.55
CA GLN A 124 -4.57 6.98 -3.71
C GLN A 124 -5.82 7.54 -4.40
N THR A 125 -6.30 6.89 -5.46
CA THR A 125 -7.54 7.26 -6.15
C THR A 125 -8.74 7.21 -5.21
N VAL A 126 -8.95 6.10 -4.51
CA VAL A 126 -10.09 5.96 -3.59
C VAL A 126 -9.99 6.90 -2.39
N SER A 127 -8.78 7.15 -1.88
CA SER A 127 -8.55 8.14 -0.81
C SER A 127 -8.92 9.55 -1.28
N TRP A 128 -8.49 9.93 -2.49
CA TRP A 128 -8.82 11.21 -3.08
C TRP A 128 -10.32 11.39 -3.28
N GLU A 129 -11.03 10.36 -3.75
CA GLU A 129 -12.48 10.40 -3.93
C GLU A 129 -13.25 10.71 -2.65
N ILE A 130 -12.77 10.24 -1.50
CA ILE A 130 -13.41 10.47 -0.21
C ILE A 130 -12.99 11.84 0.35
N ILE A 131 -11.73 12.23 0.20
CA ILE A 131 -11.22 13.51 0.68
C ILE A 131 -11.86 14.67 -0.09
N LYS A 132 -11.97 14.57 -1.43
CA LYS A 132 -12.59 15.61 -2.27
C LYS A 132 -14.06 15.84 -1.89
N ASP A 133 -14.76 14.80 -1.43
CA ASP A 133 -16.16 14.86 -1.04
C ASP A 133 -16.32 15.41 0.39
N LYS A 134 -15.58 14.83 1.35
CA LYS A 134 -15.86 15.01 2.80
C LYS A 134 -14.95 16.00 3.53
N ALA A 135 -13.77 16.35 2.98
CA ALA A 135 -12.82 17.22 3.68
C ALA A 135 -13.10 18.72 3.44
N GLN A 136 -12.58 19.60 4.31
CA GLN A 136 -12.63 21.05 4.12
C GLN A 136 -11.71 21.50 2.96
N PRO A 137 -11.97 22.65 2.29
CA PRO A 137 -11.19 23.10 1.13
C PRO A 137 -9.67 23.14 1.34
N GLN A 138 -9.21 23.63 2.49
CA GLN A 138 -7.78 23.67 2.82
C GLN A 138 -7.16 22.27 2.91
N VAL A 139 -7.88 21.30 3.48
CA VAL A 139 -7.42 19.91 3.59
C VAL A 139 -7.37 19.25 2.22
N ARG A 140 -8.35 19.53 1.34
CA ARG A 140 -8.36 19.05 -0.05
C ARG A 140 -7.15 19.56 -0.82
N LYS A 141 -6.86 20.86 -0.71
CA LYS A 141 -5.69 21.48 -1.35
C LYS A 141 -4.40 20.82 -0.88
N ASN A 142 -4.18 20.76 0.44
CA ASN A 142 -2.98 20.15 1.01
C ASN A 142 -2.78 18.68 0.60
N TYR A 143 -3.86 17.90 0.52
CA TYR A 143 -3.77 16.50 0.10
C TYR A 143 -3.49 16.37 -1.40
N ARG A 144 -4.04 17.25 -2.23
CA ARG A 144 -3.74 17.30 -3.67
C ARG A 144 -2.28 17.69 -3.92
N ASP A 145 -1.78 18.68 -3.19
CA ASP A 145 -0.38 19.10 -3.25
C ASP A 145 0.53 17.93 -2.82
N PHE A 146 0.16 17.20 -1.76
CA PHE A 146 0.83 15.96 -1.35
C PHE A 146 0.89 14.92 -2.48
N LEU A 147 -0.24 14.59 -3.11
CA LEU A 147 -0.25 13.63 -4.23
C LEU A 147 0.64 14.07 -5.39
N ALA A 148 0.78 15.37 -5.64
CA ALA A 148 1.65 15.91 -6.68
C ALA A 148 3.15 15.84 -6.34
N MET A 149 3.50 15.73 -5.04
CA MET A 149 4.89 15.58 -4.58
C MET A 149 5.36 14.12 -4.62
N ILE A 150 4.44 13.16 -4.69
CA ILE A 150 4.80 11.75 -4.80
C ILE A 150 5.13 11.47 -6.27
N PRO A 151 6.34 10.98 -6.60
CA PRO A 151 6.72 10.69 -7.98
C PRO A 151 5.69 9.78 -8.65
N THR A 152 5.19 10.19 -9.81
CA THR A 152 4.37 9.35 -10.69
C THR A 152 5.23 8.95 -11.88
N ARG A 153 6.01 7.88 -11.66
CA ARG A 153 7.03 7.32 -12.57
C ARG A 153 8.28 8.18 -12.74
#